data_AF-A0A5B0HGZ4-F1
#
_entry.id   AF-A0A5B0HGZ4-F1
#
_cell.length_a   1.000
_cell.length_b   1.000
_cell.length_c   1.000
_cell.angle_alpha   90.00
_cell.angle_beta   90.00
_cell.angle_gamma   90.00
#
_symmetry.space_group_name_H-M   'P 1'
#
loop_
_entity.id
_entity.type
_entity.pdbx_description
1 polymer ?
#
loop_
_entity_poly.entity_id
_entity_poly.type
_entity_poly.pdbx_seq_one_letter_code
_entity_poly.pdbx_strand_id
1 'polypeptide(L)' 'MNALEKWHDRPLQVRVFDRCNECGELKEDVQKHVSLWPNITAVCCAKCFAEMTAECSGFAVGQ' A
#
# COMPACT_ATOMS: atom_id res chain seq x y z
N MET A 1 14.92 3.60 36.70
CA MET A 1 13.90 3.71 35.64
C MET A 1 12.55 3.33 36.20
N ASN A 2 11.72 4.34 36.49
CA ASN A 2 10.38 4.24 37.06
C ASN A 2 9.34 4.02 35.95
N ALA A 3 8.13 3.55 36.30
CA ALA A 3 7.08 3.20 35.33
C ALA A 3 6.63 4.41 34.49
N LEU A 4 6.66 5.62 35.07
CA LEU A 4 6.30 6.87 34.39
C LEU A 4 7.29 7.22 33.27
N GLU A 5 8.59 7.01 33.50
CA GLU A 5 9.65 7.28 32.53
C GLU A 5 9.51 6.36 31.31
N LYS A 6 9.22 5.07 31.54
CA LYS A 6 8.93 4.11 30.44
C LYS A 6 7.68 4.45 29.63
N TRP A 7 6.70 5.08 30.26
CA TRP A 7 5.46 5.48 29.57
C TRP A 7 5.69 6.71 28.69
N HIS A 8 6.50 7.65 29.18
CA HIS A 8 6.89 8.86 28.44
C HIS A 8 7.81 8.55 27.24
N ASP A 9 8.65 7.52 27.36
CA ASP A 9 9.58 7.10 26.31
C ASP A 9 8.92 6.24 25.23
N ARG A 10 7.59 6.02 25.29
CA ARG A 10 6.90 5.19 24.31
C ARG A 10 6.89 5.91 22.95
N PRO A 11 7.45 5.33 21.88
CA PRO A 11 7.42 5.95 20.56
C PRO A 11 5.98 6.08 20.08
N LEU A 12 5.60 7.31 19.73
CA LEU A 12 4.33 7.60 19.08
C LEU A 12 4.37 7.03 17.66
N GLN A 13 3.51 6.04 17.40
CA GLN A 13 3.34 5.52 16.04
C GLN A 13 2.33 6.40 15.31
N VAL A 14 2.81 7.25 14.41
CA VAL A 14 1.97 8.02 13.49
C VAL A 14 1.76 7.18 12.25
N ARG A 15 0.49 6.88 11.93
CA ARG A 15 0.10 6.20 10.69
C ARG A 15 -0.49 7.23 9.75
N VAL A 16 0.03 7.32 8.54
CA VAL A 16 -0.48 8.20 7.49
C VAL A 16 -1.36 7.35 6.58
N PHE A 17 -2.61 7.78 6.39
CA PHE A 17 -3.55 7.14 5.51
C PHE A 17 -3.85 8.07 4.35
N ASP A 18 -3.73 7.54 3.14
CA ASP A 18 -4.06 8.23 1.91
C ASP A 18 -5.25 7.55 1.24
N ARG A 19 -6.01 8.31 0.46
CA ARG A 19 -7.17 7.77 -0.25
C ARG A 19 -6.70 7.08 -1.53
N CYS A 20 -7.05 5.80 -1.68
CA CYS A 20 -6.81 5.08 -2.93
C CYS A 20 -7.72 5.63 -4.03
N ASN A 21 -7.16 5.93 -5.21
CA ASN A 21 -7.94 6.45 -6.34
C ASN A 21 -8.86 5.38 -6.97
N GLU A 22 -8.51 4.10 -6.84
CA GLU A 22 -9.25 2.99 -7.47
C GLU A 22 -10.42 2.50 -6.60
N CYS A 23 -10.16 2.15 -5.33
CA CYS A 23 -11.22 1.65 -4.45
C CYS A 23 -11.86 2.74 -3.57
N GLY A 24 -11.29 3.95 -3.54
CA GLY A 24 -11.81 5.08 -2.77
C GLY A 24 -11.60 5.00 -1.26
N GLU A 25 -11.05 3.90 -0.74
CA GLU A 25 -10.78 3.67 0.69
C GLU A 25 -9.50 4.37 1.17
N LEU A 26 -9.44 4.69 2.45
CA LEU A 26 -8.21 5.13 3.12
C LEU A 26 -7.30 3.92 3.41
N LYS A 27 -6.07 3.94 2.88
CA LYS A 27 -5.05 2.89 3.06
C LYS A 27 -3.70 3.54 3.36
N GLU A 28 -2.83 2.82 4.04
CA GLU A 28 -1.47 3.30 4.36
C GLU A 28 -0.49 3.00 3.23
N ASP A 29 -0.83 2.04 2.38
CA ASP A 29 0.01 1.56 1.29
C ASP A 29 -0.31 2.24 -0.05
N VAL A 30 -1.06 3.35 -0.04
CA VAL A 30 -1.28 4.14 -1.26
C VAL A 30 0.03 4.79 -1.68
N GLN A 31 0.48 4.43 -2.87
CA GLN A 31 1.70 4.98 -3.44
C GLN A 31 1.58 5.11 -4.96
N LYS A 32 2.50 5.87 -5.54
CA LYS A 32 2.65 5.94 -7.00
C LYS A 32 3.36 4.68 -7.48
N HIS A 33 2.61 3.81 -8.14
CA HIS A 33 3.13 2.64 -8.81
C HIS A 33 3.41 2.92 -10.28
N VAL A 34 4.51 2.37 -10.78
CA VAL A 34 4.90 2.43 -12.19
C VAL A 34 5.31 1.03 -12.61
N SER A 35 4.57 0.45 -13.55
CA SER A 35 4.93 -0.79 -14.24
C SER A 35 5.36 -0.48 -15.67
N LEU A 36 6.45 -1.11 -16.11
CA LEU A 36 6.92 -1.02 -17.49
C LEU A 36 6.08 -1.91 -18.43
N TRP A 37 5.61 -3.05 -17.92
CA TRP A 37 4.73 -3.99 -18.60
C TRP A 37 3.75 -4.60 -17.59
N PRO A 38 2.43 -4.44 -17.77
CA PRO A 38 1.79 -3.45 -18.66
C PRO A 38 2.24 -2.02 -18.32
N ASN A 39 2.26 -1.12 -19.31
CA ASN A 39 2.63 0.28 -19.10
C ASN A 39 1.54 1.01 -18.30
N ILE A 40 1.65 0.94 -16.98
CA ILE A 40 0.67 1.46 -16.03
C ILE A 40 1.38 2.42 -15.07
N THR A 41 0.84 3.61 -14.95
CA THR A 41 1.19 4.56 -13.89
C THR A 41 -0.07 4.88 -13.10
N ALA A 42 -0.13 4.43 -11.85
CA ALA A 42 -1.31 4.59 -11.00
C ALA A 42 -0.92 5.01 -9.58
N VAL A 43 -1.75 5.82 -8.94
CA VAL A 43 -1.64 6.13 -7.50
C VAL A 43 -2.76 5.39 -6.79
N CYS A 44 -2.44 4.23 -6.23
CA CYS A 44 -3.42 3.34 -5.62
C CYS A 44 -2.77 2.50 -4.53
N CYS A 45 -3.59 1.74 -3.80
CA CYS A 45 -3.10 0.75 -2.86
C CYS A 45 -2.50 -0.46 -3.59
N ALA A 46 -1.61 -1.17 -2.91
CA ALA A 46 -0.87 -2.32 -3.43
C ALA A 46 -1.81 -3.43 -3.96
N LYS A 47 -2.97 -3.61 -3.33
CA LYS A 47 -3.97 -4.59 -3.78
C LYS A 47 -4.55 -4.20 -5.15
N CYS A 48 -5.02 -2.97 -5.31
CA CYS A 48 -5.56 -2.51 -6.59
C CYS A 48 -4.50 -2.52 -7.70
N PHE A 49 -3.24 -2.21 -7.36
CA PHE A 49 -2.14 -2.32 -8.31
C PHE A 49 -1.85 -3.77 -8.72
N ALA A 50 -1.90 -4.72 -7.78
CA ALA A 50 -1.74 -6.14 -8.07
C ALA A 50 -2.87 -6.65 -8.97
N GLU A 51 -4.12 -6.24 -8.75
CA GLU A 51 -5.26 -6.60 -9.60
C GLU A 51 -5.08 -6.08 -11.04
N MET A 52 -4.69 -4.81 -11.20
CA MET A 52 -4.39 -4.18 -12.51
C MET A 52 -3.22 -4.82 -13.27
N THR A 53 -2.25 -5.40 -12.56
CA THR A 53 -1.09 -6.04 -13.20
C THR A 53 -1.29 -7.54 -13.37
N ALA A 54 -2.13 -8.16 -12.55
CA ALA A 54 -2.47 -9.58 -12.62
C ALA A 54 -3.21 -9.94 -13.92
N GLU A 55 -4.06 -9.05 -14.43
CA GLU A 55 -4.75 -9.21 -15.72
C GLU A 55 -3.79 -9.32 -16.91
N CYS A 56 -2.55 -8.82 -16.78
CA CYS A 56 -1.51 -8.94 -17.80
C CYS A 56 -0.58 -10.15 -17.59
N SER A 57 -0.54 -10.72 -16.39
CA SER A 57 0.18 -11.97 -16.10
C SER A 57 -0.68 -13.23 -16.27
N GLY A 58 -1.91 -13.12 -16.77
CA GLY A 58 -2.85 -14.23 -17.05
C GLY A 58 -2.37 -15.27 -18.09
N PHE A 59 -1.08 -15.27 -18.46
CA PHE A 59 -0.43 -16.34 -19.22
C PHE A 59 0.60 -17.15 -18.39
N ALA A 60 0.74 -16.91 -17.09
CA ALA A 60 1.66 -17.67 -16.25
C ALA A 60 1.08 -17.91 -14.85
N VAL A 61 0.20 -18.91 -14.75
CA VAL A 61 0.17 -19.99 -13.74
C VAL A 61 -1.22 -20.62 -13.80
N GLY A 62 -1.31 -21.68 -14.60
CA GLY A 62 -2.14 -22.80 -14.21
C GLY A 62 -1.34 -23.65 -13.23
N GLN A 63 -1.86 -23.81 -12.02
CA GLN A 63 -1.81 -25.05 -11.24
C GLN A 63 -2.75 -24.96 -10.05
#